data_AF-A0A5C7GYL4-F1
#
_entry.id   AF-A0A5C7GYL4-F1
#
_cell.length_a   1.000
_cell.length_b   1.000
_cell.length_c   1.000
_cell.angle_alpha   90.00
_cell.angle_beta   90.00
_cell.angle_gamma   90.00
#
_symmetry.space_group_name_H-M   'P 1'
#
loop_
_entity.id
_entity.type
_entity.pdbx_description
1 polymer ?
#
loop_
_entity_poly.entity_id
_entity_poly.type
_entity_poly.pdbx_seq_one_letter_code
_entity_poly.pdbx_strand_id
1 'polypeptide(L)'
;MKVKVDRDESSPYASMLAAQDVSSRCKELGITALHIKLRAIGGNKTKTPSPGAQSALRALARSGMKIGCIEDVTPIPTYSTRRKGGRRGRRLSVMEVEDLRQEEDTIIQRKAEKPSGVANIGSGGDADVHENDG
;
A
#
# COMPACT_ATOMS: atom_id res chain seq x y z
N MET A 1 -5.29 3.13 -8.98
CA MET A 1 -5.02 1.97 -8.08
C MET A 1 -3.76 1.27 -8.58
N LYS A 2 -2.84 0.85 -7.69
CA LYS A 2 -1.46 0.45 -8.06
C LYS A 2 -1.15 -1.03 -7.95
N VAL A 3 -1.95 -1.81 -7.21
CA VAL A 3 -1.71 -3.24 -6.98
C VAL A 3 -2.94 -4.05 -7.37
N LYS A 4 -2.71 -5.26 -7.91
CA LYS A 4 -3.75 -6.18 -8.38
C LYS A 4 -4.14 -7.25 -7.35
N VAL A 5 -3.33 -7.43 -6.31
CA VAL A 5 -3.50 -8.46 -5.29
C VAL A 5 -4.00 -7.82 -3.99
N ASP A 6 -5.13 -8.30 -3.47
CA ASP A 6 -5.81 -7.71 -2.31
C ASP A 6 -4.93 -7.64 -1.05
N ARG A 7 -4.05 -8.65 -0.86
CA ARG A 7 -3.16 -8.70 0.30
C ARG A 7 -2.17 -7.52 0.36
N ASP A 8 -1.80 -6.99 -0.80
CA ASP A 8 -0.71 -6.02 -0.96
C ASP A 8 -1.23 -4.58 -0.99
N GLU A 9 -2.54 -4.36 -0.86
CA GLU A 9 -3.18 -3.04 -0.87
C GLU A 9 -2.67 -2.12 0.25
N SER A 10 -2.42 -2.69 1.43
CA SER A 10 -1.92 -1.95 2.60
C SER A 10 -0.39 -1.85 2.66
N SER A 11 0.31 -2.37 1.65
CA SER A 11 1.77 -2.45 1.67
C SER A 11 2.43 -1.06 1.58
N PRO A 12 3.60 -0.87 2.20
CA PRO A 12 4.37 0.37 2.08
C PRO A 12 4.74 0.70 0.63
N TYR A 13 5.02 -0.33 -0.18
CA TYR A 13 5.37 -0.19 -1.58
C TYR A 13 4.20 0.35 -2.42
N ALA A 14 3.00 -0.21 -2.25
CA ALA A 14 1.79 0.28 -2.90
C ALA A 14 1.53 1.75 -2.59
N SER A 15 1.71 2.13 -1.32
CA SER A 15 1.51 3.50 -0.83
C SER A 15 2.48 4.50 -1.46
N MET A 16 3.74 4.09 -1.64
CA MET A 16 4.78 4.92 -2.27
C MET A 16 4.45 5.18 -3.75
N LEU A 17 4.12 4.14 -4.51
CA LEU A 17 3.76 4.28 -5.92
C LEU A 17 2.57 5.21 -6.11
N ALA A 18 1.52 5.04 -5.28
CA ALA A 18 0.35 5.90 -5.32
C ALA A 18 0.68 7.36 -5.00
N ALA A 19 1.54 7.60 -4.00
CA ALA A 19 1.97 8.95 -3.65
C ALA A 19 2.77 9.63 -4.77
N GLN A 20 3.59 8.88 -5.52
CA GLN A 20 4.33 9.41 -6.66
C GLN A 20 3.39 9.88 -7.77
N ASP A 21 2.38 9.09 -8.14
CA ASP A 21 1.42 9.50 -9.18
C ASP A 21 0.65 10.77 -8.79
N VAL A 22 0.21 10.84 -7.53
CA VAL A 22 -0.48 12.02 -7.00
C VAL A 22 0.43 13.23 -7.06
N SER A 23 1.72 13.07 -6.71
CA SER A 23 2.67 14.18 -6.78
C SER A 23 2.89 14.70 -8.20
N SER A 24 2.98 13.82 -9.20
CA SER A 24 3.10 14.21 -10.60
C SER A 24 1.87 14.99 -11.04
N ARG A 25 0.68 14.49 -10.70
CA ARG A 25 -0.58 15.17 -11.02
C ARG A 25 -0.71 16.52 -10.30
N CYS A 26 -0.24 16.63 -9.06
CA CYS A 26 -0.21 17.90 -8.34
C CYS A 26 0.70 18.94 -9.04
N LYS A 27 1.83 18.52 -9.61
CA LYS A 27 2.73 19.41 -10.37
C LYS A 27 2.08 19.93 -11.64
N GLU A 28 1.38 19.05 -12.39
CA GLU A 28 0.64 19.44 -13.60
C GLU A 28 -0.45 20.49 -13.29
N LEU A 29 -1.05 20.40 -12.10
CA LEU A 29 -2.07 21.34 -11.64
C LEU A 29 -1.49 22.61 -10.98
N GLY A 30 -0.16 22.73 -10.87
CA GLY A 30 0.50 23.88 -10.25
C GLY A 30 0.41 23.91 -8.72
N ILE A 31 0.08 22.80 -8.06
CA ILE A 31 0.05 22.71 -6.60
C ILE A 31 1.46 22.52 -6.08
N THR A 32 1.93 23.47 -5.26
CA THR A 32 3.31 23.49 -4.74
C THR A 32 3.43 23.00 -3.30
N ALA A 33 2.34 23.07 -2.52
CA ALA A 33 2.33 22.71 -1.10
C ALA A 33 1.05 21.96 -0.70
N LEU A 34 1.18 21.05 0.28
CA LEU A 34 0.09 20.22 0.82
C LEU A 34 0.07 20.28 2.34
N HIS A 35 -1.13 20.47 2.91
CA HIS A 35 -1.40 20.16 4.32
C HIS A 35 -1.81 18.70 4.43
N ILE A 36 -1.20 17.96 5.35
CA ILE A 36 -1.41 16.52 5.48
C ILE A 36 -2.28 16.25 6.69
N LYS A 37 -3.44 15.62 6.45
CA LYS A 37 -4.30 15.09 7.50
C LYS A 37 -4.19 13.58 7.53
N LEU A 38 -3.50 13.06 8.54
CA LEU A 38 -3.33 11.63 8.74
C LEU A 38 -4.58 11.05 9.42
N ARG A 39 -5.07 9.91 8.93
CA ARG A 39 -6.27 9.27 9.47
C ARG A 39 -6.10 7.76 9.54
N ALA A 40 -6.23 7.22 10.74
CA ALA A 40 -6.49 5.80 10.96
C ALA A 40 -8.00 5.51 10.98
N ILE A 41 -8.38 4.23 11.07
CA ILE A 41 -9.79 3.84 11.07
C ILE A 41 -10.53 4.44 12.29
N GLY A 42 -9.89 4.44 13.46
CA GLY A 42 -10.39 5.12 14.66
C GLY A 42 -11.66 4.52 15.27
N GLY A 43 -12.31 5.29 16.13
CA GLY A 43 -13.51 4.87 16.86
C GLY A 43 -13.21 3.67 17.77
N ASN A 44 -13.97 2.59 17.58
CA ASN A 44 -13.76 1.32 18.29
C ASN A 44 -12.72 0.41 17.64
N LYS A 45 -12.20 0.78 16.47
CA LYS A 45 -11.18 0.03 15.73
C LYS A 45 -9.81 0.60 16.05
N THR A 46 -8.81 0.21 15.25
CA THR A 46 -7.43 0.63 15.44
C THR A 46 -7.27 2.12 15.20
N LYS A 47 -6.67 2.81 16.17
CA LYS A 47 -6.33 4.24 16.10
C LYS A 47 -4.93 4.48 15.54
N THR A 48 -4.10 3.43 15.45
CA THR A 48 -2.78 3.54 14.85
C THR A 48 -2.90 3.61 13.33
N PRO A 49 -2.20 4.55 12.67
CA PRO A 49 -2.16 4.63 11.22
C PRO A 49 -1.55 3.36 10.61
N SER A 50 -1.85 3.10 9.34
CA SER A 50 -1.36 1.91 8.63
C SER A 50 0.14 1.99 8.34
N PRO A 51 0.83 0.86 8.09
CA PRO A 51 2.25 0.84 7.75
C PRO A 51 2.61 1.72 6.53
N GLY A 52 1.66 1.89 5.60
CA GLY A 52 1.82 2.73 4.41
C GLY A 52 1.82 4.24 4.66
N ALA A 53 1.33 4.69 5.82
CA ALA A 53 1.21 6.13 6.14
C ALA A 53 2.54 6.88 6.07
N GLN A 54 3.54 6.37 6.80
CA GLN A 54 4.87 6.98 6.86
C GLN A 54 5.55 6.99 5.49
N SER A 55 5.37 5.90 4.73
CA SER A 55 5.98 5.73 3.40
C SER A 55 5.39 6.68 2.37
N ALA A 56 4.06 6.88 2.39
CA ALA A 56 3.39 7.84 1.51
C ALA A 56 3.86 9.28 1.81
N LEU A 57 3.90 9.67 3.09
CA LEU A 57 4.35 11.01 3.48
C LEU A 57 5.80 11.27 3.04
N ARG A 58 6.68 10.29 3.24
CA ARG A 58 8.08 10.36 2.81
C ARG A 58 8.20 10.44 1.28
N ALA A 59 7.37 9.71 0.54
CA ALA A 59 7.37 9.75 -0.92
C ALA A 59 6.93 11.14 -1.45
N LEU A 60 5.91 11.74 -0.85
CA LEU A 60 5.46 13.10 -1.18
C LEU A 60 6.57 14.13 -0.92
N ALA A 61 7.22 14.08 0.25
CA ALA A 61 8.35 14.95 0.55
C ALA A 61 9.49 14.82 -0.47
N ARG A 62 9.85 13.58 -0.85
CA ARG A 62 10.92 13.30 -1.83
C ARG A 62 10.56 13.74 -3.25
N SER A 63 9.28 13.71 -3.61
CA SER A 63 8.81 14.15 -4.91
C SER A 63 8.89 15.68 -5.11
N GLY A 64 9.29 16.43 -4.08
CA GLY A 64 9.45 17.88 -4.11
C GLY A 64 8.19 18.67 -3.77
N MET A 65 7.18 18.02 -3.18
CA MET A 65 6.01 18.71 -2.61
C MET A 65 6.38 19.35 -1.28
N LYS A 66 6.03 20.63 -1.07
CA LYS A 66 6.21 21.29 0.22
C LYS A 66 5.13 20.81 1.19
N ILE A 67 5.53 20.35 2.38
CA ILE A 67 4.59 19.90 3.41
C ILE A 67 4.38 21.06 4.38
N GLY A 68 3.12 21.47 4.57
CA GLY A 68 2.72 22.43 5.59
C GLY A 68 2.53 21.74 6.94
N CYS A 69 1.37 21.95 7.55
CA CYS A 69 0.99 21.28 8.80
C CYS A 69 0.63 19.80 8.58
N ILE A 70 1.07 18.96 9.52
CA ILE A 70 0.69 17.55 9.62
C ILE A 70 -0.19 17.39 10.85
N GLU A 71 -1.41 16.91 10.67
CA GLU A 71 -2.40 16.73 11.74
C GLU A 71 -2.90 15.28 11.77
N ASP A 72 -3.01 14.68 12.96
CA ASP A 72 -3.74 13.42 13.13
C ASP A 72 -5.21 13.72 13.40
N VAL A 73 -6.07 13.32 12.45
CA VAL A 73 -7.53 13.46 12.53
C VAL A 73 -8.21 12.10 12.75
N THR A 74 -7.49 11.14 13.31
CA THR A 74 -8.06 9.85 13.70
C THR A 74 -9.22 10.05 14.67
N PRO A 75 -10.42 9.52 14.39
CA PRO A 75 -11.57 9.72 15.27
C PRO A 75 -11.33 9.11 16.68
N ILE A 76 -11.27 9.96 17.70
CA ILE A 76 -11.19 9.57 19.11
C ILE A 76 -12.56 9.85 19.76
N PRO A 77 -13.32 8.80 20.14
CA PRO A 77 -14.62 8.99 20.76
C PRO A 77 -14.48 9.31 22.26
N THR A 78 -15.31 10.23 22.78
CA THR A 78 -15.39 10.55 24.22
C THR A 78 -15.78 9.32 25.06
N TYR A 79 -16.71 8.51 24.52
CA TYR A 79 -17.06 7.17 25.01
C TYR A 79 -17.16 6.20 23.83
N SER A 80 -16.63 4.99 23.97
CA SER A 80 -16.68 3.97 22.90
C SER A 80 -17.83 2.99 23.08
N THR A 81 -18.36 2.46 21.97
CA THR A 81 -19.29 1.31 22.03
C THR A 81 -18.51 -0.01 22.03
N ARG A 82 -19.20 -1.16 22.17
CA ARG A 82 -18.54 -2.48 22.25
C ARG A 82 -17.74 -2.80 20.98
N ARG A 83 -16.47 -3.18 21.13
CA ARG A 83 -15.59 -3.58 20.02
C ARG A 83 -15.94 -4.98 19.48
N LYS A 84 -15.67 -5.23 18.20
CA LYS A 84 -15.77 -6.56 17.57
C LYS A 84 -14.78 -7.54 18.21
N GLY A 85 -15.21 -8.79 18.45
CA GLY A 85 -14.36 -9.85 19.04
C GLY A 85 -14.95 -10.55 20.28
N GLY A 86 -16.17 -10.25 20.71
CA GLY A 86 -16.76 -10.86 21.90
C GLY A 86 -16.01 -10.49 23.20
N ARG A 87 -16.30 -11.19 24.31
CA ARG A 87 -15.68 -10.89 25.62
C ARG A 87 -14.19 -11.24 25.68
N ARG A 88 -13.77 -12.29 24.96
CA ARG A 88 -12.39 -12.82 24.98
C ARG A 88 -11.53 -12.35 23.79
N GLY A 89 -12.07 -11.50 22.92
CA GLY A 89 -11.37 -11.03 21.71
C GLY A 89 -11.34 -12.06 20.57
N ARG A 90 -10.72 -11.66 19.45
CA ARG A 90 -10.48 -12.55 18.30
C ARG A 90 -9.45 -13.60 18.72
N ARG A 91 -9.86 -14.87 18.72
CA ARG A 91 -8.94 -16.01 18.83
C ARG A 91 -8.43 -16.35 17.45
N LEU A 92 -7.12 -16.47 17.33
CA LEU A 92 -6.49 -17.10 16.18
C LEU A 92 -6.40 -18.58 16.54
N SER A 93 -6.84 -19.47 15.66
CA SER A 93 -6.35 -20.85 15.73
C SER A 93 -4.84 -20.75 15.52
N VAL A 94 -4.06 -21.28 16.46
CA VAL A 94 -2.68 -21.59 16.17
C VAL A 94 -2.79 -22.67 15.09
N MET A 95 -2.44 -22.36 13.84
CA MET A 95 -2.16 -23.43 12.89
C MET A 95 -0.99 -24.19 13.51
N GLU A 96 -1.13 -25.50 13.71
CA GLU A 96 -0.03 -26.30 14.22
C GLU A 96 1.12 -26.20 13.22
N VAL A 97 2.35 -26.22 13.72
CA VAL A 97 3.58 -26.05 12.90
C VAL A 97 3.66 -27.10 11.77
N GLU A 98 2.89 -28.19 11.88
CA GLU A 98 2.74 -29.23 10.88
C GLU A 98 1.98 -28.78 9.62
N ASP A 99 0.99 -27.89 9.75
CA ASP A 99 0.21 -27.36 8.61
C ASP A 99 1.06 -26.45 7.71
N LEU A 100 1.99 -25.68 8.31
CA LEU A 100 2.92 -24.81 7.57
C LEU A 100 3.96 -25.60 6.79
N ARG A 101 4.42 -26.75 7.31
CA ARG A 101 5.34 -27.65 6.58
C ARG A 101 4.65 -28.27 5.37
N GLN A 102 3.38 -28.67 5.51
CA GLN A 102 2.60 -29.22 4.40
C GLN A 102 2.31 -28.18 3.31
N GLU A 103 2.07 -26.92 3.68
CA GLU A 103 1.94 -25.82 2.71
C GLU A 103 3.28 -25.51 2.01
N GLU A 104 4.41 -25.52 2.72
CA GLU A 104 5.73 -25.31 2.11
C GLU A 104 6.09 -26.45 1.13
N ASP A 105 5.87 -27.71 1.49
CA ASP A 105 6.14 -28.86 0.62
C ASP A 105 5.27 -28.84 -0.64
N THR A 106 4.00 -28.48 -0.52
CA THR A 106 3.09 -28.35 -1.69
C THR A 106 3.41 -27.15 -2.57
N ILE A 107 3.89 -26.03 -2.00
CA ILE A 107 4.37 -24.86 -2.76
C ILE A 107 5.69 -25.18 -3.48
N ILE A 108 6.59 -25.93 -2.85
CA ILE A 108 7.85 -26.39 -3.46
C ILE A 108 7.57 -27.37 -4.61
N GLN A 109 6.65 -28.32 -4.43
CA GLN A 109 6.22 -29.23 -5.51
C GLN A 109 5.57 -28.48 -6.68
N ARG A 110 4.67 -27.52 -6.42
CA ARG A 110 4.07 -26.67 -7.47
C ARG A 110 5.07 -25.76 -8.19
N LYS A 111 6.17 -25.38 -7.54
CA LYS A 111 7.27 -24.64 -8.19
C LYS A 111 8.16 -25.55 -9.04
N ALA A 112 8.30 -26.83 -8.66
CA ALA A 112 9.05 -27.82 -9.41
C ALA A 112 8.30 -28.30 -10.67
N GLU A 113 6.96 -28.34 -10.62
CA GLU A 113 6.10 -28.58 -11.79
C GLU A 113 5.84 -27.30 -12.59
N LYS A 114 6.90 -26.70 -13.16
CA LYS A 114 6.71 -25.81 -14.31
C LYS A 114 6.99 -26.61 -15.58
N PRO A 115 5.98 -26.86 -16.44
CA PRO A 115 6.25 -27.40 -17.76
C PRO A 115 7.10 -26.40 -18.55
N SER A 116 8.22 -26.90 -19.07
CA SER A 116 9.00 -26.26 -20.12
C SER A 116 8.09 -25.95 -21.32
N GLY A 117 7.83 -24.68 -21.59
CA GLY A 117 6.99 -24.25 -22.72
C GLY A 117 7.06 -22.73 -22.92
N VAL A 118 7.65 -22.33 -24.05
CA VAL A 118 8.10 -20.97 -24.42
C VAL A 118 6.94 -20.01 -24.76
N ALA A 119 7.08 -18.73 -24.42
CA ALA A 119 6.57 -17.63 -25.25
C ALA A 119 7.48 -16.39 -25.12
N ASN A 120 8.21 -16.11 -26.20
CA ASN A 120 8.93 -14.88 -26.47
C ASN A 120 7.94 -13.69 -26.49
N ILE A 121 8.20 -12.65 -25.70
CA ILE A 121 7.71 -11.30 -26.00
C ILE A 121 8.95 -10.44 -26.23
N GLY A 122 9.18 -10.18 -27.51
CA GLY A 122 10.32 -9.44 -28.01
C GLY A 122 10.37 -8.01 -27.48
N SER A 123 11.59 -7.57 -27.30
CA SER A 123 12.03 -6.19 -27.23
C SER A 123 11.58 -5.39 -28.47
N GLY A 124 10.79 -4.35 -28.22
CA GLY A 124 10.60 -3.15 -29.06
C GLY A 124 10.05 -2.09 -28.10
N GLY A 125 10.71 -0.99 -27.77
CA GLY A 125 11.56 -0.17 -28.62
C GLY A 125 10.67 0.76 -29.40
N ASP A 126 10.12 1.80 -28.74
CA ASP A 126 9.66 3.03 -29.37
C ASP A 126 9.77 4.17 -28.35
N ALA A 127 10.78 5.01 -28.61
CA ALA A 127 10.96 6.31 -28.01
C ALA A 127 10.28 7.31 -28.94
N ASP A 128 9.16 7.88 -28.53
CA ASP A 128 8.63 9.09 -29.16
C ASP A 128 9.00 10.29 -28.31
N VAL A 129 10.07 10.93 -28.75
CA VAL A 129 10.51 12.27 -28.35
C VAL A 129 9.55 13.25 -29.01
N HIS A 130 8.77 14.00 -28.23
CA HIS A 130 8.05 15.16 -28.76
C HIS A 130 9.00 16.35 -28.78
N GLU A 131 9.46 16.70 -29.98
CA GLU A 131 10.05 18.00 -30.30
C GLU A 131 8.97 19.08 -30.14
N ASN A 132 9.32 20.16 -29.44
CA ASN A 132 8.65 21.45 -29.54
C ASN A 132 9.76 22.49 -29.55
N ASP A 133 10.15 22.91 -30.76
CA ASP A 133 10.85 24.17 -30.98
C ASP A 133 9.97 25.02 -31.90
N GLY A 134 9.48 26.12 -31.33
CA GLY A 134 8.82 27.25 -31.97
C GLY A 134 9.13 28.50 -31.15
#